data_AF-A0A2S8Z4A1-F1
#
_entry.id   AF-A0A2S8Z4A1-F1
#
_cell.length_a   1.000
_cell.length_b   1.000
_cell.length_c   1.000
_cell.angle_alpha   90.00
_cell.angle_beta   90.00
_cell.angle_gamma   90.00
#
_symmetry.space_group_name_H-M   'P 1'
#
loop_
_entity.id
_entity.type
_entity.pdbx_description
1 polymer ?
#
loop_
_entity_poly.entity_id
_entity_poly.type
_entity_poly.pdbx_seq_one_letter_code
_entity_poly.pdbx_strand_id
1 'polypeptide(L)'
;MTDTTSAPTGRRAGLVAPRLSGTVRIVGAGLLGASIGHALRAKGVDVVLTDASPAQLRLAVDYGAGRLAATDDSPSLIVVAVPPDVTADVIQTELETFPAAVVTDVASVKLEPYRTLRARGVDLTRYIGSHPLAGRERGGAISARADLFIGRPWVVCRDEETKASDLALVEALALDVGAMPLEMTPEEHDRSVALTSHVPQVVASLLAGRLADAEEGSLRLAGQGIRDTTRIAASAPELWVQILGANAGPVVEILDALASDLGEISDALREPGAPGARRIVAETIRQGNDGVERLPGKHGQNQRFESLVVMIDDTAGQLGRLFGELGELGVNVEDLRLEHSPGAQFGLAEISVDPAALHGAITGLQERGWRIAGNTND
;
A
#
# COMPACT_ATOMS: atom_id res chain seq x y z
N MET A 1 -5.33 -58.44 -10.03
CA MET A 1 -4.15 -57.96 -10.79
C MET A 1 -4.67 -57.57 -12.16
N THR A 2 -4.78 -56.32 -12.57
CA THR A 2 -4.14 -55.06 -12.18
C THR A 2 -5.15 -53.94 -12.40
N ASP A 3 -5.35 -53.11 -11.37
CA ASP A 3 -6.18 -51.92 -11.42
C ASP A 3 -5.25 -50.74 -11.77
N THR A 4 -5.38 -50.18 -12.98
CA THR A 4 -4.64 -48.99 -13.42
C THR A 4 -5.58 -47.80 -13.38
N THR A 5 -5.61 -47.13 -12.23
CA THR A 5 -6.16 -45.79 -12.05
C THR A 5 -5.25 -44.78 -12.74
N SER A 6 -5.69 -44.27 -13.89
CA SER A 6 -5.09 -43.10 -14.52
C SER A 6 -5.46 -41.85 -13.72
N ALA A 7 -4.46 -41.24 -13.07
CA ALA A 7 -4.60 -39.94 -12.43
C ALA A 7 -4.93 -38.86 -13.48
N PRO A 8 -5.79 -37.87 -13.15
CA PRO A 8 -6.10 -36.79 -14.08
C PRO A 8 -4.86 -35.89 -14.24
N THR A 9 -4.37 -35.77 -15.46
CA THR A 9 -3.33 -34.80 -15.83
C THR A 9 -3.85 -33.39 -15.59
N GLY A 10 -3.39 -32.77 -14.51
CA GLY A 10 -3.62 -31.34 -14.27
C GLY A 10 -3.09 -30.54 -15.46
N ARG A 11 -3.98 -29.80 -16.14
CA ARG A 11 -3.59 -28.76 -17.08
C ARG A 11 -2.66 -27.81 -16.34
N ARG A 12 -1.37 -27.79 -16.68
CA ARG A 12 -0.49 -26.64 -16.37
C ARG A 12 -1.19 -25.43 -16.97
N ALA A 13 -1.75 -24.55 -16.13
CA ALA A 13 -2.15 -23.22 -16.57
C ALA A 13 -0.94 -22.64 -17.30
N GLY A 14 -1.14 -22.23 -18.56
CA GLY A 14 -0.04 -21.77 -19.40
C GLY A 14 0.68 -20.64 -18.67
N LEU A 15 1.91 -20.88 -18.23
CA LEU A 15 2.75 -19.85 -17.67
C LEU A 15 2.94 -18.81 -18.76
N VAL A 16 2.35 -17.63 -18.58
CA VAL A 16 2.64 -16.48 -19.43
C VAL A 16 4.13 -16.21 -19.30
N ALA A 17 4.84 -16.16 -20.42
CA ALA A 17 6.28 -15.94 -20.41
C ALA A 17 6.60 -14.64 -19.64
N PRO A 18 7.62 -14.65 -18.75
CA PRO A 18 8.04 -13.43 -18.08
C PRO A 18 8.54 -12.42 -19.11
N ARG A 19 8.38 -11.13 -18.80
CA ARG A 19 8.99 -10.04 -19.56
C ARG A 19 10.48 -9.98 -19.28
N LEU A 20 10.87 -10.24 -18.04
CA LEU A 20 12.26 -10.36 -17.63
C LEU A 20 12.89 -11.65 -18.18
N SER A 21 14.15 -11.54 -18.58
CA SER A 21 14.98 -12.68 -19.01
C SER A 21 16.35 -12.60 -18.36
N GLY A 22 16.99 -13.76 -18.18
CA GLY A 22 18.26 -13.88 -17.47
C GLY A 22 18.10 -13.91 -15.94
N THR A 23 19.21 -13.65 -15.25
CA THR A 23 19.29 -13.69 -13.79
C THR A 23 18.94 -12.33 -13.19
N VAL A 24 18.03 -12.32 -12.20
CA VAL A 24 17.71 -11.15 -11.38
C VAL A 24 18.35 -11.32 -10.02
N ARG A 25 19.13 -10.32 -9.60
CA ARG A 25 19.74 -10.28 -8.27
C ARG A 25 18.91 -9.41 -7.34
N ILE A 26 18.65 -9.89 -6.13
CA ILE A 26 17.96 -9.14 -5.09
C ILE A 26 18.88 -9.00 -3.89
N VAL A 27 19.15 -7.76 -3.49
CA VAL A 27 20.00 -7.40 -2.35
C VAL A 27 19.09 -6.92 -1.22
N GLY A 28 18.98 -7.71 -0.16
CA GLY A 28 17.96 -7.56 0.87
C GLY A 28 16.82 -8.55 0.68
N ALA A 29 16.77 -9.57 1.51
CA ALA A 29 15.82 -10.69 1.48
C ALA A 29 14.73 -10.55 2.55
N GLY A 30 14.36 -9.31 2.91
CA GLY A 30 13.23 -8.99 3.78
C GLY A 30 11.87 -9.17 3.09
N LEU A 31 10.82 -8.52 3.63
CA LEU A 31 9.45 -8.62 3.10
C LEU A 31 9.38 -8.35 1.60
N LEU A 32 9.89 -7.20 1.14
CA LEU A 32 9.78 -6.78 -0.26
C LEU A 32 10.65 -7.64 -1.17
N GLY A 33 11.94 -7.78 -0.85
CA GLY A 33 12.87 -8.56 -1.67
C GLY A 33 12.47 -10.03 -1.83
N ALA A 34 12.08 -10.70 -0.74
CA ALA A 34 11.60 -12.08 -0.82
C ALA A 34 10.26 -12.19 -1.58
N SER A 35 9.37 -11.21 -1.47
CA SER A 35 8.10 -11.19 -2.22
C SER A 35 8.34 -11.06 -3.72
N ILE A 36 9.27 -10.19 -4.12
CA ILE A 36 9.70 -10.05 -5.53
C ILE A 36 10.29 -11.38 -6.00
N GLY A 37 11.18 -11.97 -5.20
CA GLY A 37 11.78 -13.26 -5.50
C GLY A 37 10.74 -14.36 -5.73
N HIS A 38 9.76 -14.50 -4.85
CA HIS A 38 8.66 -15.47 -5.03
C HIS A 38 7.86 -15.22 -6.30
N ALA A 39 7.50 -13.97 -6.59
CA ALA A 39 6.72 -13.61 -7.77
C ALA A 39 7.47 -13.94 -9.07
N LEU A 40 8.75 -13.60 -9.14
CA LEU A 40 9.61 -13.87 -10.30
C LEU A 40 9.89 -15.37 -10.48
N ARG A 41 10.20 -16.08 -9.38
CA ARG A 41 10.40 -17.54 -9.38
C ARG A 41 9.17 -18.29 -9.88
N ALA A 42 7.97 -17.85 -9.51
CA ALA A 42 6.72 -18.45 -9.98
C ALA A 42 6.54 -18.34 -11.50
N LYS A 43 7.22 -17.38 -12.15
CA LYS A 43 7.27 -17.20 -13.61
C LYS A 43 8.47 -17.89 -14.28
N GLY A 44 9.31 -18.58 -13.52
CA GLY A 44 10.50 -19.27 -14.03
C GLY A 44 11.71 -18.37 -14.25
N VAL A 45 11.72 -17.15 -13.70
CA VAL A 45 12.90 -16.28 -13.71
C VAL A 45 13.93 -16.81 -12.71
N ASP A 46 15.22 -16.79 -13.08
CA ASP A 46 16.32 -17.13 -12.18
C ASP A 46 16.57 -15.97 -11.22
N VAL A 47 16.43 -16.22 -9.92
CA VAL A 47 16.55 -15.20 -8.86
C VAL A 47 17.66 -15.59 -7.90
N VAL A 48 18.61 -14.67 -7.71
CA VAL A 48 19.72 -14.82 -6.78
C VAL A 48 19.59 -13.81 -5.65
N LEU A 49 19.79 -14.28 -4.42
CA LEU A 49 19.57 -13.49 -3.22
C LEU A 49 20.89 -13.22 -2.50
N THR A 50 21.00 -12.01 -1.96
CA THR A 50 21.99 -11.64 -0.94
C THR A 50 21.31 -10.86 0.18
N ASP A 51 21.83 -10.95 1.39
CA ASP A 51 21.38 -10.17 2.54
C ASP A 51 22.55 -9.99 3.51
N ALA A 52 22.57 -8.87 4.24
CA ALA A 52 23.55 -8.63 5.29
C ALA A 52 23.36 -9.59 6.49
N SER A 53 22.14 -10.11 6.69
CA SER A 53 21.79 -11.12 7.68
C SER A 53 21.77 -12.53 7.05
N PRO A 54 22.75 -13.40 7.37
CA PRO A 54 22.77 -14.77 6.88
C PRO A 54 21.52 -15.57 7.27
N ALA A 55 20.90 -15.24 8.41
CA ALA A 55 19.68 -15.89 8.88
C ALA A 55 18.47 -15.53 8.00
N GLN A 56 18.30 -14.25 7.64
CA GLN A 56 17.22 -13.82 6.74
C GLN A 56 17.42 -14.37 5.34
N LEU A 57 18.66 -14.34 4.82
CA LEU A 57 18.99 -14.91 3.53
C LEU A 57 18.62 -16.39 3.44
N ARG A 58 19.04 -17.18 4.43
CA ARG A 58 18.73 -18.62 4.48
C ARG A 58 17.23 -18.86 4.56
N LEU A 59 16.53 -18.09 5.40
CA LEU A 59 15.08 -18.20 5.52
C LEU A 59 14.38 -17.94 4.17
N ALA A 60 14.75 -16.87 3.46
CA ALA A 60 14.16 -16.54 2.16
C ALA A 60 14.43 -17.61 1.09
N VAL A 61 15.65 -18.17 1.06
CA VAL A 61 16.01 -19.28 0.16
C VAL A 61 15.20 -20.54 0.51
N ASP A 62 15.10 -20.91 1.79
CA ASP A 62 14.37 -22.09 2.24
C ASP A 62 12.85 -21.97 1.94
N TYR A 63 12.31 -20.75 1.96
CA TYR A 63 10.93 -20.47 1.55
C TYR A 63 10.74 -20.42 0.02
N GLY A 64 11.82 -20.44 -0.75
CA GLY A 64 11.79 -20.51 -2.21
C GLY A 64 11.76 -19.16 -2.93
N ALA A 65 12.17 -18.07 -2.28
CA ALA A 65 12.24 -16.74 -2.90
C ALA A 65 13.36 -16.65 -3.97
N GLY A 66 14.33 -17.56 -3.95
CA GLY A 66 15.45 -17.59 -4.89
C GLY A 66 16.52 -18.57 -4.42
N ARG A 67 17.69 -18.52 -5.06
CA ARG A 67 18.88 -19.27 -4.63
C ARG A 67 19.93 -18.31 -4.07
N LEU A 68 20.93 -18.86 -3.37
CA LEU A 68 22.10 -18.08 -2.99
C LEU A 68 22.84 -17.59 -4.24
N ALA A 69 23.34 -16.36 -4.18
CA ALA A 69 24.23 -15.83 -5.21
C ALA A 69 25.54 -16.63 -5.26
N ALA A 70 25.98 -16.92 -6.49
CA ALA A 70 27.25 -17.54 -6.83
C ALA A 70 28.20 -16.51 -7.46
N THR A 71 29.49 -16.83 -7.51
CA THR A 71 30.53 -15.91 -8.01
C THR A 71 30.48 -15.69 -9.52
N ASP A 72 29.91 -16.62 -10.27
CA ASP A 72 29.76 -16.60 -11.73
C ASP A 72 28.41 -16.03 -12.19
N ASP A 73 27.55 -15.60 -11.26
CA ASP A 73 26.29 -14.95 -11.60
C ASP A 73 26.53 -13.62 -12.31
N SER A 74 25.85 -13.43 -13.45
CA SER A 74 25.90 -12.21 -14.26
C SER A 74 24.48 -11.65 -14.40
N PRO A 75 23.96 -10.96 -13.36
CA PRO A 75 22.59 -10.44 -13.39
C PRO A 75 22.43 -9.34 -14.45
N SER A 76 21.28 -9.34 -15.12
CA SER A 76 20.87 -8.24 -16.01
C SER A 76 20.17 -7.12 -15.24
N LEU A 77 19.52 -7.46 -14.12
CA LEU A 77 18.80 -6.55 -13.24
C LEU A 77 19.15 -6.84 -11.78
N ILE A 78 19.42 -5.78 -11.02
CA ILE A 78 19.65 -5.82 -9.58
C ILE A 78 18.57 -5.00 -8.88
N VAL A 79 17.91 -5.60 -7.91
CA VAL A 79 16.87 -4.98 -7.08
C VAL A 79 17.40 -4.81 -5.66
N VAL A 80 17.58 -3.57 -5.24
CA VAL A 80 18.04 -3.20 -3.90
C VAL A 80 16.82 -3.02 -2.99
N ALA A 81 16.66 -3.94 -2.04
CA ALA A 81 15.55 -4.03 -1.11
C ALA A 81 16.02 -3.98 0.36
N VAL A 82 16.90 -3.02 0.64
CA VAL A 82 17.48 -2.75 1.97
C VAL A 82 16.81 -1.52 2.62
N PRO A 83 17.00 -1.30 3.94
CA PRO A 83 16.49 -0.10 4.60
C PRO A 83 17.05 1.21 4.01
N PRO A 84 16.28 2.32 4.07
CA PRO A 84 16.68 3.60 3.46
C PRO A 84 18.09 4.10 3.82
N ASP A 85 18.53 3.91 5.06
CA ASP A 85 19.82 4.42 5.55
C ASP A 85 21.07 3.84 4.86
N VAL A 86 20.97 2.64 4.28
CA VAL A 86 22.07 1.95 3.59
C VAL A 86 21.85 1.83 2.07
N THR A 87 20.70 2.29 1.56
CA THR A 87 20.31 2.14 0.15
C THR A 87 21.35 2.72 -0.80
N ALA A 88 21.86 3.94 -0.55
CA ALA A 88 22.87 4.57 -1.42
C ALA A 88 24.19 3.78 -1.46
N ASP A 89 24.66 3.28 -0.32
CA ASP A 89 25.90 2.50 -0.24
C ASP A 89 25.79 1.18 -1.00
N VAL A 90 24.64 0.51 -0.89
CA VAL A 90 24.38 -0.75 -1.60
C VAL A 90 24.23 -0.52 -3.10
N ILE A 91 23.50 0.52 -3.53
CA ILE A 91 23.39 0.86 -4.96
C ILE A 91 24.77 1.11 -5.56
N GLN A 92 25.61 1.91 -4.90
CA GLN A 92 26.96 2.20 -5.37
C GLN A 92 27.79 0.92 -5.51
N THR A 93 27.78 0.06 -4.48
CA THR A 93 28.53 -1.21 -4.49
C THR A 93 28.09 -2.11 -5.64
N GLU A 94 26.79 -2.24 -5.89
CA GLU A 94 26.25 -3.11 -6.93
C GLU A 94 26.49 -2.53 -8.35
N LEU A 95 26.44 -1.20 -8.51
CA LEU A 95 26.83 -0.54 -9.77
C LEU A 95 28.30 -0.79 -10.11
N GLU A 96 29.21 -0.72 -9.13
CA GLU A 96 30.65 -0.96 -9.30
C GLU A 96 30.95 -2.44 -9.56
N THR A 97 30.27 -3.35 -8.85
CA THR A 97 30.51 -4.80 -8.94
C THR A 97 29.97 -5.39 -10.25
N PHE A 98 28.81 -4.92 -10.71
CA PHE A 98 28.13 -5.43 -11.90
C PHE A 98 27.98 -4.33 -12.96
N PRO A 99 29.04 -4.04 -13.74
CA PRO A 99 29.07 -2.90 -14.67
C PRO A 99 28.09 -3.02 -15.85
N ALA A 100 27.54 -4.21 -16.09
CA ALA A 100 26.59 -4.49 -17.16
C ALA A 100 25.11 -4.52 -16.71
N ALA A 101 24.83 -4.51 -15.40
CA ALA A 101 23.47 -4.68 -14.88
C ALA A 101 22.72 -3.35 -14.79
N VAL A 102 21.40 -3.35 -14.90
CA VAL A 102 20.60 -2.20 -14.45
C VAL A 102 20.35 -2.35 -12.94
N VAL A 103 20.46 -1.27 -12.19
CA VAL A 103 20.20 -1.25 -10.74
C VAL A 103 18.93 -0.46 -10.47
N THR A 104 18.01 -1.05 -9.72
CA THR A 104 16.84 -0.37 -9.19
C THR A 104 16.73 -0.65 -7.69
N ASP A 105 16.02 0.19 -6.97
CA ASP A 105 15.71 -0.01 -5.56
C ASP A 105 14.19 -0.04 -5.33
N VAL A 106 13.77 -0.44 -4.12
CA VAL A 106 12.36 -0.43 -3.69
C VAL A 106 12.13 0.39 -2.41
N ALA A 107 13.04 1.32 -2.08
CA ALA A 107 12.95 2.13 -0.87
C ALA A 107 11.73 3.07 -0.89
N SER A 108 11.25 3.48 0.28
CA SER A 108 10.08 4.35 0.38
C SER A 108 10.35 5.83 0.05
N VAL A 109 11.61 6.21 -0.14
CA VAL A 109 12.09 7.56 -0.45
C VAL A 109 13.06 7.47 -1.61
N LYS A 110 13.05 8.46 -2.51
CA LYS A 110 13.82 8.42 -3.77
C LYS A 110 14.85 9.52 -3.88
N LEU A 111 14.56 10.70 -3.35
CA LEU A 111 15.41 11.87 -3.54
C LEU A 111 16.70 11.81 -2.73
N GLU A 112 16.65 11.32 -1.49
CA GLU A 112 17.83 11.22 -0.64
C GLU A 112 18.88 10.27 -1.22
N PRO A 113 18.58 8.98 -1.56
CA PRO A 113 19.61 8.10 -2.11
C PRO A 113 20.18 8.63 -3.42
N TYR A 114 19.31 9.20 -4.28
CA TYR A 114 19.72 9.82 -5.54
C TYR A 114 20.69 10.99 -5.34
N ARG A 115 20.38 11.91 -4.43
CA ARG A 115 21.25 13.06 -4.10
C ARG A 115 22.57 12.62 -3.49
N THR A 116 22.52 11.67 -2.57
CA THR A 116 23.71 11.10 -1.92
C THR A 116 24.66 10.49 -2.95
N LEU A 117 24.13 9.72 -3.90
CA LEU A 117 24.91 9.14 -5.00
C LEU A 117 25.46 10.19 -5.97
N ARG A 118 24.65 11.17 -6.39
CA ARG A 118 25.09 12.29 -7.25
C ARG A 118 26.22 13.09 -6.57
N ALA A 119 26.11 13.38 -5.27
CA ALA A 119 27.13 14.11 -4.51
C ALA A 119 28.46 13.34 -4.40
N ARG A 120 28.41 12.01 -4.39
CA ARG A 120 29.59 11.13 -4.42
C ARG A 120 30.23 11.02 -5.81
N GLY A 121 29.58 11.55 -6.85
CA GLY A 121 30.08 11.45 -8.23
C GLY A 121 29.91 10.05 -8.84
N VAL A 122 28.98 9.25 -8.34
CA VAL A 122 28.67 7.92 -8.90
C VAL A 122 28.02 8.08 -10.28
N ASP A 123 28.41 7.24 -11.24
CA ASP A 123 27.74 7.15 -12.55
C ASP A 123 26.38 6.47 -12.38
N LEU A 124 25.31 7.24 -12.55
CA LEU A 124 23.92 6.80 -12.39
C LEU A 124 23.23 6.44 -13.70
N THR A 125 23.96 6.36 -14.82
CA THR A 125 23.36 6.04 -16.13
C THR A 125 22.67 4.68 -16.20
N ARG A 126 22.89 3.79 -15.22
CA ARG A 126 22.25 2.46 -15.08
C ARG A 126 21.43 2.33 -13.80
N TYR A 127 21.19 3.42 -13.07
CA TYR A 127 20.39 3.43 -11.86
C TYR A 127 19.04 4.09 -12.11
N ILE A 128 17.96 3.38 -11.78
CA ILE A 128 16.59 3.87 -11.88
C ILE A 128 15.91 3.56 -10.55
N GLY A 129 15.66 4.60 -9.74
CA GLY A 129 15.00 4.40 -8.46
C GLY A 129 13.54 3.97 -8.63
N SER A 130 13.03 3.11 -7.76
CA SER A 130 11.62 2.68 -7.85
C SER A 130 10.98 2.47 -6.47
N HIS A 131 9.65 2.40 -6.40
CA HIS A 131 8.94 2.20 -5.14
C HIS A 131 7.61 1.46 -5.37
N PRO A 132 7.52 0.16 -5.02
CA PRO A 132 6.23 -0.48 -4.87
C PRO A 132 5.44 0.18 -3.74
N LEU A 133 4.25 0.72 -4.02
CA LEU A 133 3.30 1.13 -2.98
C LEU A 133 2.58 -0.11 -2.42
N ALA A 134 3.40 -1.01 -1.88
CA ALA A 134 2.99 -2.27 -1.33
C ALA A 134 3.76 -2.50 -0.02
N GLY A 135 3.03 -2.64 1.07
CA GLY A 135 3.62 -2.97 2.37
C GLY A 135 2.55 -3.46 3.31
N ARG A 136 3.00 -4.02 4.44
CA ARG A 136 2.17 -4.28 5.61
C ARG A 136 2.94 -3.80 6.84
N GLU A 137 2.20 -3.52 7.89
CA GLU A 137 2.70 -3.19 9.23
C GLU A 137 3.60 -4.30 9.85
N ARG A 138 3.67 -5.50 9.23
CA ARG A 138 4.54 -6.62 9.63
C ARG A 138 5.61 -6.88 8.58
N GLY A 139 6.88 -6.91 9.01
CA GLY A 139 8.05 -7.12 8.16
C GLY A 139 8.56 -8.58 8.10
N GLY A 140 9.75 -8.74 7.51
CA GLY A 140 10.52 -10.00 7.45
C GLY A 140 10.16 -10.94 6.29
N ALA A 141 11.09 -11.83 5.95
CA ALA A 141 10.93 -12.80 4.85
C ALA A 141 9.75 -13.77 5.07
N ILE A 142 9.43 -14.11 6.32
CA ILE A 142 8.31 -15.00 6.66
C ILE A 142 6.94 -14.42 6.25
N SER A 143 6.85 -13.09 6.16
CA SER A 143 5.64 -12.38 5.76
C SER A 143 5.56 -12.16 4.24
N ALA A 144 6.59 -12.61 3.49
CA ALA A 144 6.69 -12.40 2.06
C ALA A 144 5.66 -13.22 1.28
N ARG A 145 5.13 -12.64 0.21
CA ARG A 145 4.14 -13.28 -0.66
C ARG A 145 4.34 -12.88 -2.12
N ALA A 146 4.17 -13.85 -3.02
CA ALA A 146 4.22 -13.60 -4.47
C ALA A 146 3.14 -12.63 -4.97
N ASP A 147 2.02 -12.51 -4.25
CA ASP A 147 0.88 -11.66 -4.62
C ASP A 147 0.95 -10.23 -4.07
N LEU A 148 2.04 -9.88 -3.37
CA LEU A 148 2.12 -8.64 -2.59
C LEU A 148 1.89 -7.37 -3.43
N PHE A 149 2.24 -7.42 -4.72
CA PHE A 149 2.25 -6.26 -5.60
C PHE A 149 1.09 -6.22 -6.61
N ILE A 150 0.24 -7.26 -6.64
CA ILE A 150 -0.81 -7.39 -7.65
C ILE A 150 -1.78 -6.21 -7.57
N GLY A 151 -1.95 -5.51 -8.71
CA GLY A 151 -2.84 -4.36 -8.84
C GLY A 151 -2.42 -3.12 -8.06
N ARG A 152 -1.21 -3.11 -7.47
CA ARG A 152 -0.71 -1.98 -6.69
C ARG A 152 0.14 -1.06 -7.56
N PRO A 153 0.10 0.26 -7.32
CA PRO A 153 1.02 1.19 -7.97
C PRO A 153 2.48 0.83 -7.69
N TRP A 154 3.31 0.94 -8.71
CA TRP A 154 4.78 0.83 -8.62
C TRP A 154 5.39 2.06 -9.26
N VAL A 155 5.96 2.95 -8.46
CA VAL A 155 6.58 4.15 -8.99
C VAL A 155 7.94 3.80 -9.59
N VAL A 156 8.21 4.29 -10.80
CA VAL A 156 9.51 4.22 -11.46
C VAL A 156 10.00 5.64 -11.68
N CYS A 157 11.11 6.00 -11.04
CA CYS A 157 11.67 7.34 -11.11
C CYS A 157 12.57 7.48 -12.33
N ARG A 158 12.14 8.29 -13.30
CA ARG A 158 12.88 8.51 -14.56
C ARG A 158 12.90 9.97 -14.97
N ASP A 159 13.90 10.32 -15.75
CA ASP A 159 14.12 11.64 -16.36
C ASP A 159 14.47 11.51 -17.85
N GLU A 160 14.83 12.62 -18.49
CA GLU A 160 15.22 12.65 -19.91
C GLU A 160 16.55 11.93 -20.19
N GLU A 161 17.39 11.72 -19.17
CA GLU A 161 18.69 11.03 -19.29
C GLU A 161 18.54 9.50 -19.18
N THR A 162 17.37 9.02 -18.73
CA THR A 162 17.10 7.61 -18.51
C THR A 162 17.00 6.85 -19.83
N LYS A 163 17.87 5.84 -20.02
CA LYS A 163 17.87 5.00 -21.23
C LYS A 163 16.57 4.20 -21.33
N ALA A 164 15.93 4.25 -22.50
CA ALA A 164 14.67 3.54 -22.76
C ALA A 164 14.75 2.01 -22.53
N SER A 165 15.90 1.39 -22.83
CA SER A 165 16.12 -0.05 -22.57
C SER A 165 16.09 -0.39 -21.08
N ASP A 166 16.66 0.50 -20.27
CA ASP A 166 16.84 0.28 -18.83
C ASP A 166 15.51 0.57 -18.12
N LEU A 167 14.80 1.61 -18.56
CA LEU A 167 13.43 1.89 -18.12
C LEU A 167 12.49 0.70 -18.40
N ALA A 168 12.51 0.17 -19.63
CA ALA A 168 11.69 -0.98 -20.00
C ALA A 168 12.00 -2.22 -19.15
N LEU A 169 13.24 -2.38 -18.67
CA LEU A 169 13.62 -3.49 -17.79
C LEU A 169 13.03 -3.33 -16.38
N VAL A 170 13.01 -2.13 -15.82
CA VAL A 170 12.41 -1.84 -14.51
C VAL A 170 10.88 -1.90 -14.57
N GLU A 171 10.28 -1.43 -15.66
CA GLU A 171 8.84 -1.59 -15.90
C GLU A 171 8.46 -3.07 -16.08
N ALA A 172 9.30 -3.85 -16.76
CA ALA A 172 9.12 -5.29 -16.90
C ALA A 172 9.11 -5.99 -15.53
N LEU A 173 9.97 -5.57 -14.58
CA LEU A 173 9.93 -6.03 -13.19
C LEU A 173 8.56 -5.75 -12.56
N ALA A 174 8.11 -4.50 -12.58
CA ALA A 174 6.83 -4.10 -11.98
C ALA A 174 5.66 -4.90 -12.57
N LEU A 175 5.60 -5.01 -13.90
CA LEU A 175 4.58 -5.78 -14.61
C LEU A 175 4.68 -7.29 -14.34
N ASP A 176 5.90 -7.81 -14.15
CA ASP A 176 6.07 -9.23 -13.86
C ASP A 176 5.65 -9.61 -12.45
N VAL A 177 5.74 -8.71 -11.49
CA VAL A 177 5.17 -8.93 -10.15
C VAL A 177 3.69 -8.55 -10.05
N GLY A 178 3.08 -8.14 -11.16
CA GLY A 178 1.65 -7.82 -11.27
C GLY A 178 1.27 -6.41 -10.82
N ALA A 179 2.25 -5.53 -10.63
CA ALA A 179 2.04 -4.14 -10.25
C ALA A 179 1.66 -3.26 -11.46
N MET A 180 1.23 -2.03 -11.17
CA MET A 180 0.88 -1.01 -12.14
C MET A 180 1.95 0.08 -12.15
N PRO A 181 2.87 0.09 -13.13
CA PRO A 181 3.94 1.09 -13.17
C PRO A 181 3.37 2.51 -13.36
N LEU A 182 3.94 3.45 -12.62
CA LEU A 182 3.67 4.89 -12.73
C LEU A 182 5.01 5.63 -12.77
N GLU A 183 5.18 6.51 -13.74
CA GLU A 183 6.41 7.28 -13.90
C GLU A 183 6.29 8.66 -13.25
N MET A 184 7.35 9.10 -12.57
CA MET A 184 7.49 10.46 -12.03
C MET A 184 8.96 10.76 -11.73
N THR A 185 9.29 12.01 -11.41
CA THR A 185 10.64 12.36 -10.91
C THR A 185 10.80 11.96 -9.43
N PRO A 186 12.04 11.80 -8.91
CA PRO A 186 12.29 11.58 -7.48
C PRO A 186 11.65 12.65 -6.59
N GLU A 187 11.68 13.92 -7.01
CA GLU A 187 11.08 15.05 -6.30
C GLU A 187 9.55 14.98 -6.24
N GLU A 188 8.92 14.63 -7.37
CA GLU A 188 7.46 14.42 -7.41
C GLU A 188 7.05 13.26 -6.52
N HIS A 189 7.77 12.14 -6.60
CA HIS A 189 7.53 10.98 -5.75
C HIS A 189 7.55 11.36 -4.26
N ASP A 190 8.65 11.96 -3.80
CA ASP A 190 8.84 12.25 -2.38
C ASP A 190 7.84 13.27 -1.86
N ARG A 191 7.44 14.27 -2.68
CA ARG A 191 6.35 15.19 -2.36
C ARG A 191 5.00 14.48 -2.26
N SER A 192 4.71 13.59 -3.20
CA SER A 192 3.46 12.83 -3.23
C SER A 192 3.34 11.88 -2.03
N VAL A 193 4.39 11.14 -1.68
CA VAL A 193 4.36 10.23 -0.53
C VAL A 193 4.42 10.97 0.81
N ALA A 194 4.97 12.19 0.86
CA ALA A 194 4.84 13.03 2.05
C ALA A 194 3.37 13.27 2.41
N LEU A 195 2.57 13.68 1.42
CA LEU A 195 1.14 13.96 1.60
C LEU A 195 0.31 12.69 1.82
N THR A 196 0.57 11.65 1.03
CA THR A 196 -0.33 10.48 0.94
C THR A 196 0.06 9.34 1.89
N SER A 197 1.24 9.37 2.51
CA SER A 197 1.76 8.29 3.35
C SER A 197 2.44 8.78 4.62
N HIS A 198 3.44 9.65 4.52
CA HIS A 198 4.31 9.99 5.66
C HIS A 198 3.62 10.86 6.70
N VAL A 199 2.94 11.93 6.27
CA VAL A 199 2.18 12.80 7.18
C VAL A 199 1.00 12.04 7.79
N PRO A 200 0.20 11.27 7.04
CA PRO A 200 -0.81 10.39 7.63
C PRO A 200 -0.26 9.49 8.75
N GLN A 201 0.92 8.90 8.58
CA GLN A 201 1.56 8.11 9.63
C GLN A 201 1.85 8.94 10.89
N VAL A 202 2.42 10.14 10.74
CA VAL A 202 2.74 11.02 11.87
C VAL A 202 1.47 11.42 12.61
N VAL A 203 0.43 11.86 11.88
CA VAL A 203 -0.86 12.26 12.44
C VAL A 203 -1.53 11.09 13.17
N ALA A 204 -1.57 9.91 12.56
CA ALA A 204 -2.10 8.71 13.19
C ALA A 204 -1.35 8.35 14.49
N SER A 205 -0.03 8.48 14.48
CA SER A 205 0.82 8.20 15.65
C SER A 205 0.63 9.21 16.76
N LEU A 206 0.54 10.51 16.44
CA LEU A 206 0.25 11.57 17.42
C LEU A 206 -1.13 11.40 18.05
N LEU A 207 -2.14 11.09 17.23
CA LEU A 207 -3.51 10.83 17.70
C LEU A 207 -3.57 9.59 18.59
N ALA A 208 -2.97 8.47 18.15
CA ALA A 208 -2.89 7.24 18.94
C ALA A 208 -2.16 7.49 20.27
N GLY A 209 -1.11 8.31 20.26
CA GLY A 209 -0.36 8.69 21.46
C GLY A 209 -1.21 9.43 22.50
N ARG A 210 -2.31 10.11 22.11
CA ARG A 210 -3.24 10.72 23.08
C ARG A 210 -4.06 9.69 23.86
N LEU A 211 -4.15 8.45 23.36
CA LEU A 211 -4.89 7.37 24.02
C LEU A 211 -4.07 6.67 25.12
N ALA A 212 -2.74 6.85 25.15
CA ALA A 212 -1.86 6.17 26.09
C ALA A 212 -2.17 6.50 27.55
N ASP A 213 -2.57 7.75 27.81
CA ASP A 213 -2.90 8.25 29.15
C ASP A 213 -4.43 8.37 29.38
N ALA A 214 -5.25 7.84 28.47
CA ALA A 214 -6.69 7.94 28.57
C ALA A 214 -7.26 6.99 29.64
N GLU A 215 -8.26 7.45 30.38
CA GLU A 215 -8.97 6.61 31.35
C GLU A 215 -9.64 5.41 30.66
N GLU A 216 -9.66 4.25 31.35
CA GLU A 216 -10.21 3.01 30.78
C GLU A 216 -11.69 3.13 30.37
N GLY A 217 -12.47 3.94 31.10
CA GLY A 217 -13.85 4.26 30.75
C GLY A 217 -13.98 4.95 29.39
N SER A 218 -13.04 5.84 29.04
CA SER A 218 -13.00 6.54 27.76
C SER A 218 -12.64 5.59 26.62
N LEU A 219 -11.73 4.64 26.86
CA LEU A 219 -11.34 3.63 25.86
C LEU A 219 -12.51 2.70 25.48
N ARG A 220 -13.49 2.50 26.37
CA ARG A 220 -14.72 1.73 26.06
C ARG A 220 -15.61 2.42 25.03
N LEU A 221 -15.46 3.72 24.84
CA LEU A 221 -16.18 4.50 23.82
C LEU A 221 -15.47 4.47 22.45
N ALA A 222 -14.34 3.76 22.32
CA ALA A 222 -13.58 3.68 21.07
C ALA A 222 -14.35 2.88 19.99
N GLY A 223 -15.03 3.62 19.12
CA GLY A 223 -15.68 3.11 17.91
C GLY A 223 -14.72 2.87 16.74
N GLN A 224 -15.29 2.63 15.57
CA GLN A 224 -14.53 2.28 14.36
C GLN A 224 -13.67 3.43 13.84
N GLY A 225 -14.15 4.68 13.89
CA GLY A 225 -13.42 5.83 13.37
C GLY A 225 -12.01 6.03 13.97
N ILE A 226 -11.87 5.89 15.29
CA ILE A 226 -10.55 6.00 15.95
C ILE A 226 -9.65 4.82 15.57
N ARG A 227 -10.22 3.61 15.43
CA ARG A 227 -9.46 2.40 15.04
C ARG A 227 -8.91 2.54 13.64
N ASP A 228 -9.70 3.04 12.70
CA ASP A 228 -9.27 3.23 11.32
C ASP A 228 -8.22 4.34 11.21
N THR A 229 -8.45 5.47 11.88
CA THR A 229 -7.52 6.62 11.86
C THR A 229 -6.17 6.27 12.48
N THR A 230 -6.16 5.43 13.52
CA THR A 230 -4.93 5.06 14.24
C THR A 230 -4.33 3.73 13.79
N ARG A 231 -4.92 3.01 12.83
CA ARG A 231 -4.48 1.67 12.40
C ARG A 231 -3.00 1.62 12.02
N ILE A 232 -2.50 2.65 11.33
CA ILE A 232 -1.12 2.71 10.84
C ILE A 232 -0.11 3.14 11.93
N ALA A 233 -0.57 3.63 13.09
CA ALA A 233 0.29 3.98 14.22
C ALA A 233 1.07 2.78 14.77
N ALA A 234 0.60 1.55 14.54
CA ALA A 234 1.27 0.31 14.95
C ALA A 234 2.48 -0.09 14.07
N SER A 235 2.99 0.82 13.23
CA SER A 235 4.16 0.58 12.38
C SER A 235 5.48 0.56 13.17
N ALA A 236 6.50 -0.11 12.63
CA ALA A 236 7.84 -0.19 13.24
C ALA A 236 8.53 1.19 13.32
N PRO A 237 8.86 1.71 14.52
CA PRO A 237 9.46 3.04 14.68
C PRO A 237 10.81 3.19 13.96
N GLU A 238 11.65 2.16 13.98
CA GLU A 238 13.01 2.21 13.44
C GLU A 238 13.01 2.52 11.93
N LEU A 239 12.08 1.92 11.18
CA LEU A 239 11.92 2.18 9.75
C LEU A 239 11.41 3.61 9.52
N TRP A 240 10.43 4.06 10.30
CA TRP A 240 9.81 5.37 10.11
C TRP A 240 10.74 6.52 10.47
N VAL A 241 11.66 6.35 11.42
CA VAL A 241 12.74 7.33 11.66
C VAL A 241 13.56 7.56 10.40
N GLN A 242 13.90 6.49 9.67
CA GLN A 242 14.67 6.60 8.43
C GLN A 242 13.85 7.25 7.30
N ILE A 243 12.59 6.84 7.12
CA ILE A 243 11.70 7.40 6.09
C ILE A 243 11.46 8.90 6.32
N LEU A 244 11.11 9.28 7.55
CA LEU A 244 10.83 10.68 7.89
C LEU A 244 12.10 11.53 7.85
N GLY A 245 13.25 10.99 8.27
CA GLY A 245 14.54 11.68 8.16
C GLY A 245 14.92 11.95 6.70
N ALA A 246 14.78 10.95 5.83
CA ALA A 246 15.11 11.07 4.41
C ALA A 246 14.15 11.99 3.62
N ASN A 247 12.90 12.15 4.08
CA ASN A 247 11.90 13.02 3.44
C ASN A 247 11.46 14.22 4.32
N ALA A 248 12.34 14.70 5.20
CA ALA A 248 11.96 15.69 6.22
C ALA A 248 11.39 17.00 5.64
N GLY A 249 11.98 17.52 4.56
CA GLY A 249 11.57 18.80 3.95
C GLY A 249 10.10 18.81 3.53
N PRO A 250 9.68 17.96 2.57
CA PRO A 250 8.28 17.85 2.16
C PRO A 250 7.32 17.48 3.30
N VAL A 251 7.77 16.70 4.29
CA VAL A 251 6.94 16.34 5.45
C VAL A 251 6.67 17.56 6.33
N VAL A 252 7.70 18.36 6.65
CA VAL A 252 7.56 19.55 7.49
C VAL A 252 6.62 20.58 6.87
N GLU A 253 6.73 20.82 5.56
CA GLU A 253 5.86 21.76 4.84
C GLU A 253 4.37 21.45 5.06
N ILE A 254 3.99 20.17 5.00
CA ILE A 254 2.61 19.73 5.17
C ILE A 254 2.21 19.72 6.65
N LEU A 255 3.11 19.32 7.56
CA LEU A 255 2.86 19.34 9.00
C LEU A 255 2.62 20.76 9.52
N ASP A 256 3.37 21.74 9.03
CA ASP A 256 3.20 23.15 9.42
C ASP A 256 1.84 23.69 8.96
N ALA A 257 1.43 23.37 7.73
CA ALA A 257 0.09 23.72 7.24
C ALA A 257 -1.01 23.07 8.09
N LEU A 258 -0.90 21.77 8.38
CA LEU A 258 -1.86 21.05 9.21
C LEU A 258 -1.90 21.59 10.66
N ALA A 259 -0.76 21.98 11.21
CA ALA A 259 -0.69 22.59 12.53
C ALA A 259 -1.38 23.95 12.57
N SER A 260 -1.23 24.75 11.50
CA SER A 260 -1.96 26.01 11.34
C SER A 260 -3.47 25.77 11.33
N ASP A 261 -3.96 24.85 10.49
CA ASP A 261 -5.38 24.51 10.39
C ASP A 261 -5.95 24.01 11.73
N LEU A 262 -5.20 23.17 12.44
CA LEU A 262 -5.57 22.68 13.77
C LEU A 262 -5.65 23.82 14.79
N GLY A 263 -4.76 24.81 14.71
CA GLY A 263 -4.79 26.01 15.52
C GLY A 263 -6.06 26.83 15.28
N GLU A 264 -6.40 27.08 14.02
CA GLU A 264 -7.60 27.84 13.65
C GLU A 264 -8.89 27.18 14.16
N ILE A 265 -9.02 25.86 14.01
CA ILE A 265 -10.17 25.11 14.55
C ILE A 265 -10.19 25.19 16.08
N SER A 266 -9.04 25.00 16.72
CA SER A 266 -8.95 25.05 18.19
C SER A 266 -9.41 26.39 18.72
N ASP A 267 -8.98 27.49 18.11
CA ASP A 267 -9.36 28.84 18.51
C ASP A 267 -10.85 29.12 18.26
N ALA A 268 -11.40 28.65 17.12
CA ALA A 268 -12.84 28.73 16.86
C ALA A 268 -13.67 27.95 17.90
N LEU A 269 -13.16 26.81 18.38
CA LEU A 269 -13.85 25.98 19.39
C LEU A 269 -13.68 26.50 20.83
N ARG A 270 -12.71 27.38 21.11
CA ARG A 270 -12.61 28.06 22.42
C ARG A 270 -13.76 29.03 22.66
N GLU A 271 -14.26 29.68 21.60
CA GLU A 271 -15.42 30.57 21.68
C GLU A 271 -16.41 30.30 20.53
N PRO A 272 -17.23 29.22 20.60
CA PRO A 272 -18.11 28.83 19.49
C PRO A 272 -19.20 29.85 19.12
N GLY A 273 -19.43 30.84 19.99
CA GLY A 273 -20.37 31.94 19.78
C GLY A 273 -19.76 33.16 19.09
N ALA A 274 -18.43 33.23 18.96
CA ALA A 274 -17.75 34.33 18.31
C ALA A 274 -18.16 34.42 16.82
N PRO A 275 -18.28 35.65 16.26
CA PRO A 275 -18.54 35.82 14.84
C PRO A 275 -17.52 35.04 13.98
N GLY A 276 -18.02 34.13 13.13
CA GLY A 276 -17.18 33.35 12.22
C GLY A 276 -16.73 31.97 12.73
N ALA A 277 -16.82 31.67 14.03
CA ALA A 277 -16.35 30.39 14.59
C ALA A 277 -17.01 29.17 13.94
N ARG A 278 -18.35 29.18 13.82
CA ARG A 278 -19.10 28.09 13.16
C ARG A 278 -18.76 27.93 11.68
N ARG A 279 -18.42 29.03 11.00
CA ARG A 279 -18.03 29.01 9.58
C ARG A 279 -16.68 28.31 9.42
N ILE A 280 -15.71 28.61 10.29
CA ILE A 280 -14.39 27.97 10.29
C ILE A 280 -14.56 26.45 10.43
N VAL A 281 -15.29 26.00 11.46
CA VAL A 281 -15.55 24.57 11.69
C VAL A 281 -16.22 23.91 10.48
N ALA A 282 -17.28 24.52 9.93
CA ALA A 282 -17.99 23.96 8.79
C ALA A 282 -17.12 23.89 7.53
N GLU A 283 -16.24 24.86 7.34
CA GLU A 283 -15.35 24.90 6.18
C GLU A 283 -14.24 23.87 6.28
N THR A 284 -13.62 23.70 7.44
CA THR A 284 -12.60 22.64 7.61
C THR A 284 -13.18 21.25 7.36
N ILE A 285 -14.38 20.97 7.89
CA ILE A 285 -15.04 19.68 7.64
C ILE A 285 -15.34 19.50 6.14
N ARG A 286 -15.80 20.55 5.45
CA ARG A 286 -16.07 20.51 4.00
C ARG A 286 -14.80 20.25 3.19
N GLN A 287 -13.70 20.92 3.51
CA GLN A 287 -12.41 20.71 2.86
C GLN A 287 -11.90 19.28 3.05
N GLY A 288 -12.14 18.69 4.22
CA GLY A 288 -11.87 17.27 4.47
C GLY A 288 -12.68 16.34 3.55
N ASN A 289 -13.98 16.61 3.40
CA ASN A 289 -14.86 15.85 2.51
C ASN A 289 -14.40 15.97 1.04
N ASP A 290 -14.14 17.19 0.58
CA ASP A 290 -13.65 17.47 -0.77
C ASP A 290 -12.30 16.76 -1.03
N GLY A 291 -11.44 16.68 -0.01
CA GLY A 291 -10.16 15.97 -0.07
C GLY A 291 -10.34 14.46 -0.27
N VAL A 292 -11.27 13.84 0.46
CA VAL A 292 -11.58 12.41 0.32
C VAL A 292 -12.19 12.09 -1.05
N GLU A 293 -13.07 12.96 -1.58
CA GLU A 293 -13.67 12.78 -2.92
C GLU A 293 -12.65 12.78 -4.06
N ARG A 294 -11.44 13.30 -3.84
CA ARG A 294 -10.36 13.31 -4.83
C ARG A 294 -9.55 12.02 -4.87
N LEU A 295 -9.72 11.13 -3.91
CA LEU A 295 -9.02 9.84 -3.90
C LEU A 295 -9.63 8.91 -4.97
N PRO A 296 -8.81 8.18 -5.74
CA PRO A 296 -9.31 7.30 -6.79
C PRO A 296 -10.13 6.14 -6.19
N GLY A 297 -11.30 5.86 -6.77
CA GLY A 297 -12.14 4.69 -6.44
C GLY A 297 -11.54 3.35 -6.92
N LYS A 298 -12.21 2.22 -6.66
CA LYS A 298 -11.78 0.85 -7.05
C LYS A 298 -11.40 0.68 -8.53
N HIS A 299 -11.95 1.54 -9.40
CA HIS A 299 -11.70 1.54 -10.85
C HIS A 299 -10.86 2.75 -11.34
N GLY A 300 -10.23 3.50 -10.44
CA GLY A 300 -9.40 4.66 -10.80
C GLY A 300 -10.20 5.87 -11.31
N GLN A 301 -11.52 5.86 -11.19
CA GLN A 301 -12.40 6.99 -11.52
C GLN A 301 -12.98 7.62 -10.25
N ASN A 302 -13.11 8.95 -10.25
CA ASN A 302 -13.91 9.70 -9.27
C ASN A 302 -15.39 9.55 -9.65
N GLN A 303 -15.99 8.42 -9.32
CA GLN A 303 -17.45 8.27 -9.38
C GLN A 303 -18.02 8.60 -8.00
N ARG A 304 -19.09 9.40 -7.96
CA ARG A 304 -19.85 9.63 -6.73
C ARG A 304 -20.60 8.36 -6.41
N PHE A 305 -20.33 7.78 -5.24
CA PHE A 305 -21.06 6.63 -4.73
C PHE A 305 -22.08 7.08 -3.69
N GLU A 306 -23.19 6.38 -3.61
CA GLU A 306 -24.17 6.52 -2.54
C GLU A 306 -24.10 5.28 -1.66
N SER A 307 -24.36 5.43 -0.36
CA SER A 307 -24.33 4.30 0.59
C SER A 307 -25.70 3.94 1.13
N LEU A 308 -25.89 2.64 1.40
CA LEU A 308 -27.00 2.10 2.18
C LEU A 308 -26.44 1.34 3.38
N VAL A 309 -27.10 1.45 4.54
CA VAL A 309 -26.67 0.74 5.74
C VAL A 309 -27.60 -0.43 6.01
N VAL A 310 -27.07 -1.65 5.91
CA VAL A 310 -27.81 -2.89 6.15
C VAL A 310 -27.49 -3.42 7.53
N MET A 311 -28.50 -3.68 8.35
CA MET A 311 -28.31 -4.38 9.62
C MET A 311 -28.13 -5.87 9.36
N ILE A 312 -27.04 -6.43 9.87
CA ILE A 312 -26.65 -7.83 9.68
C ILE A 312 -26.63 -8.53 11.03
N ASP A 313 -27.42 -9.58 11.19
CA ASP A 313 -27.37 -10.41 12.39
C ASP A 313 -25.99 -11.10 12.49
N ASP A 314 -25.43 -11.19 13.70
CA ASP A 314 -24.15 -11.85 13.96
C ASP A 314 -24.29 -13.38 13.96
N THR A 315 -24.62 -13.92 12.78
CA THR A 315 -24.77 -15.36 12.52
C THR A 315 -24.05 -15.75 11.23
N ALA A 316 -23.57 -16.99 11.19
CA ALA A 316 -22.79 -17.48 10.05
C ALA A 316 -23.58 -17.36 8.73
N GLY A 317 -22.92 -16.81 7.70
CA GLY A 317 -23.46 -16.75 6.34
C GLY A 317 -24.24 -15.49 5.98
N GLN A 318 -24.55 -14.59 6.92
CA GLN A 318 -25.35 -13.39 6.61
C GLN A 318 -24.69 -12.46 5.60
N LEU A 319 -23.38 -12.20 5.72
CA LEU A 319 -22.65 -11.42 4.72
C LEU A 319 -22.67 -12.09 3.34
N GLY A 320 -22.51 -13.41 3.29
CA GLY A 320 -22.59 -14.17 2.03
C GLY A 320 -23.98 -14.06 1.39
N ARG A 321 -25.03 -14.13 2.20
CA ARG A 321 -26.41 -13.92 1.76
C ARG A 321 -26.61 -12.50 1.21
N LEU A 322 -26.15 -11.47 1.93
CA LEU A 322 -26.26 -10.08 1.50
C LEU A 322 -25.61 -9.87 0.13
N PHE A 323 -24.36 -10.32 -0.06
CA PHE A 323 -23.66 -10.18 -1.33
C PHE A 323 -24.29 -11.01 -2.46
N GLY A 324 -24.78 -12.22 -2.15
CA GLY A 324 -25.51 -13.03 -3.12
C GLY A 324 -26.76 -12.34 -3.62
N GLU A 325 -27.58 -11.82 -2.72
CA GLU A 325 -28.83 -11.14 -3.03
C GLU A 325 -28.61 -9.79 -3.75
N LEU A 326 -27.56 -9.04 -3.39
CA LEU A 326 -27.13 -7.85 -4.14
C LEU A 326 -26.71 -8.21 -5.57
N GLY A 327 -25.99 -9.32 -5.76
CA GLY A 327 -25.63 -9.83 -7.08
C GLY A 327 -26.84 -10.23 -7.93
N GLU A 328 -27.85 -10.87 -7.33
CA GLU A 328 -29.12 -11.20 -7.98
C GLU A 328 -29.91 -9.96 -8.41
N LEU A 329 -29.77 -8.85 -7.68
CA LEU A 329 -30.35 -7.56 -8.00
C LEU A 329 -29.54 -6.80 -9.07
N GLY A 330 -28.42 -7.35 -9.55
CA GLY A 330 -27.53 -6.68 -10.48
C GLY A 330 -26.80 -5.47 -9.88
N VAL A 331 -26.67 -5.42 -8.54
CA VAL A 331 -26.03 -4.33 -7.82
C VAL A 331 -24.55 -4.67 -7.62
N ASN A 332 -23.67 -3.83 -8.17
CA ASN A 332 -22.24 -3.91 -7.89
C ASN A 332 -21.91 -3.22 -6.56
N VAL A 333 -21.08 -3.86 -5.73
CA VAL A 333 -20.64 -3.29 -4.45
C VAL A 333 -19.30 -2.58 -4.61
N GLU A 334 -19.32 -1.26 -4.53
CA GLU A 334 -18.18 -0.38 -4.74
C GLU A 334 -17.34 -0.22 -3.47
N ASP A 335 -17.94 -0.26 -2.29
CA ASP A 335 -17.22 -0.34 -1.01
C ASP A 335 -18.08 -1.03 0.06
N LEU A 336 -17.42 -1.54 1.09
CA LEU A 336 -18.07 -2.15 2.26
C LEU A 336 -17.36 -1.68 3.52
N ARG A 337 -18.12 -1.12 4.46
CA ARG A 337 -17.66 -0.89 5.84
C ARG A 337 -18.53 -1.67 6.80
N LEU A 338 -17.90 -2.35 7.75
CA LEU A 338 -18.59 -3.13 8.78
C LEU A 338 -18.31 -2.54 10.15
N GLU A 339 -19.35 -2.04 10.80
CA GLU A 339 -19.29 -1.57 12.18
C GLU A 339 -19.86 -2.61 13.13
N HIS A 340 -19.14 -2.86 14.22
CA HIS A 340 -19.59 -3.71 15.31
C HIS A 340 -19.64 -2.89 16.59
N SER A 341 -20.80 -2.87 17.24
CA SER A 341 -20.93 -2.32 18.59
C SER A 341 -20.57 -3.40 19.62
N PRO A 342 -19.62 -3.13 20.55
CA PRO A 342 -19.28 -4.09 21.59
C PRO A 342 -20.52 -4.53 22.38
N GLY A 343 -20.86 -5.83 22.33
CA GLY A 343 -22.00 -6.41 23.05
C GLY A 343 -23.33 -6.45 22.28
N ALA A 344 -23.38 -5.93 21.05
CA ALA A 344 -24.54 -6.11 20.16
C ALA A 344 -24.41 -7.42 19.36
N GLN A 345 -25.53 -8.14 19.17
CA GLN A 345 -25.59 -9.35 18.33
C GLN A 345 -25.89 -9.04 16.85
N PHE A 346 -25.57 -7.82 16.41
CA PHE A 346 -25.73 -7.39 15.03
C PHE A 346 -24.61 -6.42 14.65
N GLY A 347 -24.23 -6.43 13.38
CA GLY A 347 -23.36 -5.45 12.74
C GLY A 347 -24.13 -4.53 11.81
N LEU A 348 -23.53 -3.39 11.49
CA LEU A 348 -24.01 -2.48 10.45
C LEU A 348 -23.06 -2.59 9.26
N ALA A 349 -23.58 -2.96 8.08
CA ALA A 349 -22.85 -2.97 6.84
C ALA A 349 -23.23 -1.76 6.00
N GLU A 350 -22.35 -0.78 5.93
CA GLU A 350 -22.46 0.30 4.96
C GLU A 350 -21.95 -0.20 3.61
N ILE A 351 -22.83 -0.22 2.62
CA ILE A 351 -22.58 -0.69 1.26
C ILE A 351 -22.60 0.53 0.34
N SER A 352 -21.47 0.86 -0.29
CA SER A 352 -21.41 1.91 -1.32
C SER A 352 -21.72 1.31 -2.69
N VAL A 353 -22.60 1.96 -3.45
CA VAL A 353 -23.07 1.51 -4.77
C VAL A 353 -23.15 2.69 -5.75
N ASP A 354 -23.28 2.38 -7.03
CA ASP A 354 -23.64 3.38 -8.04
C ASP A 354 -24.98 4.06 -7.67
N PRO A 355 -25.09 5.41 -7.77
CA PRO A 355 -26.32 6.13 -7.43
C PRO A 355 -27.56 5.62 -8.17
N ALA A 356 -27.41 5.16 -9.42
CA ALA A 356 -28.50 4.60 -10.22
C ALA A 356 -28.98 3.24 -9.69
N ALA A 357 -28.14 2.50 -8.97
CA ALA A 357 -28.47 1.19 -8.39
C ALA A 357 -29.06 1.30 -6.97
N LEU A 358 -28.87 2.42 -6.26
CA LEU A 358 -29.23 2.58 -4.84
C LEU A 358 -30.69 2.26 -4.54
N HIS A 359 -31.63 2.87 -5.28
CA HIS A 359 -33.05 2.69 -5.02
C HIS A 359 -33.50 1.24 -5.24
N GLY A 360 -32.97 0.59 -6.28
CA GLY A 360 -33.21 -0.82 -6.57
C GLY A 360 -32.62 -1.74 -5.50
N ALA A 361 -31.41 -1.42 -5.01
CA ALA A 361 -30.75 -2.15 -3.93
C ALA A 361 -31.56 -2.09 -2.63
N ILE A 362 -31.97 -0.89 -2.19
CA ILE A 362 -32.76 -0.71 -0.96
C ILE A 362 -34.07 -1.48 -1.04
N THR A 363 -34.84 -1.27 -2.12
CA THR A 363 -36.15 -1.92 -2.31
C THR A 363 -36.01 -3.44 -2.35
N GLY A 364 -35.07 -3.94 -3.16
CA GLY A 364 -34.85 -5.36 -3.35
C GLY A 364 -34.35 -6.08 -2.10
N LEU A 365 -33.54 -5.41 -1.26
CA LEU A 365 -33.10 -5.95 0.03
C LEU A 365 -34.22 -5.93 1.07
N GLN A 366 -35.03 -4.87 1.13
CA GLN A 366 -36.20 -4.81 2.01
C GLN A 366 -37.21 -5.90 1.70
N GLU A 367 -37.49 -6.16 0.41
CA GLU A 367 -38.35 -7.26 -0.04
C GLU A 367 -37.81 -8.64 0.37
N ARG A 368 -36.48 -8.78 0.46
CA ARG A 368 -35.80 -10.00 0.94
C ARG A 368 -35.65 -10.05 2.47
N GLY A 369 -36.26 -9.10 3.18
CA GLY A 369 -36.34 -9.08 4.63
C GLY A 369 -35.13 -8.49 5.34
N TRP A 370 -34.22 -7.82 4.62
CA TRP A 370 -33.17 -7.04 5.26
C TRP A 370 -33.73 -5.79 5.91
N ARG A 371 -33.13 -5.42 7.04
CA ARG A 371 -33.43 -4.16 7.71
C ARG A 371 -32.39 -3.14 7.28
N ILE A 372 -32.85 -2.06 6.67
CA ILE A 372 -32.00 -0.94 6.28
C ILE A 372 -32.06 0.11 7.39
N ALA A 373 -30.91 0.46 7.96
CA ALA A 373 -30.79 1.60 8.87
C ALA A 373 -30.84 2.89 8.03
N GLY A 374 -31.65 3.85 8.46
CA GLY A 374 -32.18 4.95 7.65
C GLY A 374 -31.18 5.69 6.75
N ASN A 375 -31.68 6.10 5.57
CA ASN A 375 -30.97 6.92 4.60
C ASN A 375 -30.41 8.19 5.27
N THR A 376 -29.13 8.46 5.05
CA THR A 376 -28.35 9.59 5.56
C THR A 376 -28.71 10.92 4.90
N ASN A 377 -29.99 11.22 4.64
CA ASN A 377 -30.44 12.52 4.11
C ASN A 377 -31.93 12.82 4.40
N ASP A 378 -32.35 12.78 5.67
CA ASP A 378 -33.52 13.53 6.17
C ASP A 378 -33.19 14.24 7.50
#